data_AF-A0A9E1TM65-F1
#
_entry.id   AF-A0A9E1TM65-F1
#
_cell.length_a   1.000
_cell.length_b   1.000
_cell.length_c   1.000
_cell.angle_alpha   90.00
_cell.angle_beta   90.00
_cell.angle_gamma   90.00
#
_symmetry.space_group_name_H-M   'P 1'
#
loop_
_entity.id
_entity.type
_entity.pdbx_description
1 polymer ?
#
loop_
_entity_poly.entity_id
_entity_poly.type
_entity_poly.pdbx_seq_one_letter_code
_entity_poly.pdbx_strand_id
1 'polypeptide(L)'
;MARFRFLERWRRPVEPADERDHTVFVLSGGSVRGAAQAGMIRVLLEHGIVPDEVVGVSAGALNGTFLAANPTVEQARLLEGVWRDVADRKPIRG
;
A
#
# COMPACT_ATOMS: atom_id res chain seq x y z
N MET A 1 9.51 11.98 -34.28
CA MET A 1 8.73 11.51 -33.12
C MET A 1 8.77 12.62 -32.07
N ALA A 2 7.66 13.28 -31.77
CA ALA A 2 7.64 14.47 -30.90
C ALA A 2 7.79 14.05 -29.42
N ARG A 3 8.80 14.61 -28.74
CA ARG A 3 9.12 14.32 -27.33
C ARG A 3 8.37 15.32 -26.44
N PHE A 4 7.42 14.85 -25.64
CA PHE A 4 6.55 15.68 -24.81
C PHE A 4 7.30 16.24 -23.59
N ARG A 5 7.74 17.51 -23.67
CA ARG A 5 8.47 18.24 -22.61
C ARG A 5 7.75 18.31 -21.26
N PHE A 6 6.43 18.13 -21.22
CA PHE A 6 5.63 18.12 -20.00
C PHE A 6 6.05 17.02 -19.01
N LEU A 7 6.45 15.85 -19.50
CA LEU A 7 6.86 14.72 -18.66
C LEU A 7 8.23 14.94 -18.00
N GLU A 8 9.09 15.75 -18.59
CA GLU A 8 10.44 16.01 -18.06
C GLU A 8 10.40 16.85 -16.78
N ARG A 9 9.40 17.72 -16.61
CA ARG A 9 9.20 18.52 -15.39
C ARG A 9 8.90 17.66 -14.16
N TRP A 10 8.35 16.46 -14.34
CA TRP A 10 7.98 15.56 -13.24
C TRP A 10 9.01 14.46 -12.97
N ARG A 11 10.11 14.42 -13.73
CA ARG A 11 11.23 13.51 -13.41
C ARG A 11 11.95 14.08 -12.19
N ARG A 12 11.76 13.45 -11.03
CA ARG A 12 12.65 13.69 -9.89
C ARG A 12 14.07 13.25 -10.28
N PRO A 13 15.11 13.96 -9.82
CA PRO A 13 16.46 13.43 -9.82
C PRO A 13 16.42 12.07 -9.13
N VAL A 14 16.87 11.03 -9.83
CA VAL A 14 17.11 9.74 -9.19
C VAL A 14 18.40 9.95 -8.41
N GLU A 15 18.27 10.12 -7.10
CA GLU A 15 19.42 10.04 -6.20
C GLU A 15 20.16 8.72 -6.47
N PRO A 16 21.50 8.68 -6.36
CA PRO A 16 22.24 7.43 -6.51
C PRO A 16 21.58 6.36 -5.64
N ALA A 17 21.24 5.22 -6.23
CA ALA A 17 20.60 4.14 -5.49
C ALA A 17 21.46 3.78 -4.28
N ASP A 18 20.83 3.70 -3.10
CA ASP A 18 21.43 2.99 -1.96
C ASP A 18 21.83 1.59 -2.45
N GLU A 19 22.95 1.05 -1.97
CA GLU A 19 23.43 -0.29 -2.37
C GLU A 19 22.45 -1.40 -1.93
N ARG A 20 21.46 -1.07 -1.10
CA ARG A 20 20.37 -1.97 -0.70
C ARG A 20 19.24 -1.95 -1.72
N ASP A 21 18.63 -3.11 -1.95
CA ASP A 21 17.40 -3.23 -2.73
C ASP A 21 16.27 -2.41 -2.06
N HIS A 22 15.87 -1.31 -2.71
CA HIS A 22 14.76 -0.46 -2.26
C HIS A 22 13.42 -1.11 -2.63
N THR A 23 12.65 -1.52 -1.64
CA THR A 23 11.35 -2.16 -1.81
C THR A 23 10.19 -1.18 -1.63
N VAL A 24 9.31 -1.09 -2.64
CA VAL A 24 8.13 -0.22 -2.62
C VAL A 24 6.85 -1.05 -2.73
N PHE A 25 5.92 -0.87 -1.80
CA PHE A 25 4.58 -1.47 -1.89
C PHE A 25 3.62 -0.51 -2.60
N VAL A 26 3.08 -0.94 -3.74
CA VAL A 26 2.11 -0.16 -4.52
C VAL A 26 0.71 -0.78 -4.38
N LEU A 27 -0.16 -0.10 -3.63
CA LEU A 27 -1.49 -0.56 -3.28
C LEU A 27 -2.55 0.17 -4.10
N SER A 28 -3.13 -0.54 -5.06
CA SER A 28 -4.18 0.00 -5.93
C SER A 28 -5.51 0.20 -5.19
N GLY A 29 -6.41 0.97 -5.80
CA GLY A 29 -7.80 1.04 -5.37
C GLY A 29 -8.55 -0.26 -5.67
N GLY A 30 -9.71 -0.44 -5.05
CA GLY A 30 -10.51 -1.65 -5.29
C GLY A 30 -11.74 -1.83 -4.42
N SER A 31 -12.16 -0.81 -3.65
CA SER A 31 -13.22 -0.91 -2.66
C SER A 31 -13.02 -2.15 -1.77
N VAL A 32 -13.99 -3.07 -1.71
CA VAL A 32 -13.94 -4.31 -0.92
C VAL A 32 -12.77 -5.24 -1.27
N ARG A 33 -12.19 -5.13 -2.48
CA ARG A 33 -10.99 -5.89 -2.86
C ARG A 33 -9.75 -5.46 -2.08
N GLY A 34 -9.79 -4.30 -1.40
CA GLY A 34 -8.77 -3.86 -0.46
C GLY A 34 -8.54 -4.86 0.68
N ALA A 35 -9.56 -5.66 1.04
CA ALA A 35 -9.41 -6.72 2.06
C ALA A 35 -8.37 -7.79 1.66
N ALA A 36 -8.27 -8.12 0.36
CA ALA A 36 -7.27 -9.08 -0.11
C ALA A 36 -5.84 -8.54 0.03
N GLN A 37 -5.66 -7.22 -0.13
CA GLN A 37 -4.35 -6.58 0.04
C GLN A 37 -3.83 -6.72 1.48
N ALA A 38 -4.70 -6.70 2.49
CA ALA A 38 -4.29 -6.89 3.89
C ALA A 38 -3.62 -8.26 4.11
N GLY A 39 -4.19 -9.32 3.52
CA GLY A 39 -3.59 -10.65 3.56
C GLY A 39 -2.29 -10.76 2.76
N MET A 40 -2.20 -10.11 1.60
CA MET A 40 -0.96 -10.04 0.82
C MET A 40 0.16 -9.35 1.62
N ILE A 41 -0.13 -8.21 2.24
CA ILE A 41 0.79 -7.48 3.09
C ILE A 41 1.29 -8.38 4.22
N ARG A 42 0.39 -9.09 4.92
CA ARG A 42 0.80 -10.00 6.00
C ARG A 42 1.79 -11.05 5.52
N VAL A 43 1.51 -11.71 4.40
CA VAL A 43 2.38 -12.78 3.88
C VAL A 43 3.75 -12.23 3.48
N LEU A 44 3.82 -11.04 2.87
CA LEU A 44 5.09 -10.41 2.54
C LEU A 44 5.92 -10.13 3.80
N LEU A 45 5.29 -9.55 4.83
CA LEU A 45 5.96 -9.25 6.10
C LEU A 45 6.39 -10.53 6.86
N GLU A 46 5.60 -11.60 6.80
CA GLU A 46 5.96 -12.92 7.37
C GLU A 46 7.23 -13.51 6.72
N HIS A 47 7.52 -13.14 5.46
CA HIS A 47 8.74 -13.54 4.74
C HIS A 47 9.87 -12.51 4.83
N GLY A 48 9.74 -11.50 5.69
CA GLY A 48 10.75 -10.46 5.87
C GLY A 48 10.81 -9.43 4.74
N ILE A 49 9.83 -9.42 3.82
CA ILE A 49 9.73 -8.40 2.77
C ILE A 49 9.01 -7.20 3.39
N VAL A 50 9.77 -6.19 3.78
CA VAL A 50 9.30 -4.97 4.43
C VAL A 50 9.46 -3.80 3.46
N PRO A 51 8.44 -2.96 3.24
CA PRO A 51 8.56 -1.82 2.35
C PRO A 51 9.34 -0.68 3.00
N ASP A 52 10.20 -0.02 2.23
CA ASP A 52 10.80 1.27 2.57
C ASP A 52 9.83 2.42 2.25
N GLU A 53 9.02 2.25 1.19
CA GLU A 53 7.99 3.20 0.77
C GLU A 53 6.65 2.51 0.47
N VAL A 54 5.55 3.25 0.69
CA VAL A 54 4.19 2.79 0.38
C VAL A 54 3.47 3.84 -0.47
N VAL A 55 2.94 3.40 -1.61
CA VAL A 55 2.12 4.23 -2.50
C VAL A 55 0.71 3.62 -2.53
N GLY A 56 -0.31 4.41 -2.21
CA GLY A 56 -1.69 3.92 -2.11
C GLY A 56 -2.71 4.85 -2.76
N VAL A 57 -3.77 4.28 -3.34
CA VAL A 57 -4.94 5.03 -3.84
C VAL A 57 -6.25 4.43 -3.35
N SER A 58 -7.22 5.27 -2.94
CA SER A 58 -8.53 4.84 -2.44
C SER A 58 -8.41 3.79 -1.30
N ALA A 59 -8.98 2.60 -1.43
CA ALA A 59 -8.81 1.52 -0.47
C ALA A 59 -7.34 1.17 -0.20
N GLY A 60 -6.49 1.22 -1.23
CA GLY A 60 -5.04 1.03 -1.08
C GLY A 60 -4.36 2.16 -0.31
N ALA A 61 -4.89 3.39 -0.34
CA ALA A 61 -4.40 4.48 0.50
C ALA A 61 -4.74 4.25 1.98
N LEU A 62 -5.94 3.73 2.28
CA LEU A 62 -6.32 3.37 3.65
C LEU A 62 -5.41 2.27 4.20
N ASN A 63 -5.24 1.20 3.42
CA ASN A 63 -4.32 0.10 3.75
C ASN A 63 -2.87 0.61 3.91
N GLY A 64 -2.43 1.45 2.99
CA GLY A 64 -1.07 1.97 2.96
C GLY A 64 -0.76 2.88 4.14
N THR A 65 -1.66 3.79 4.51
CA THR A 65 -1.52 4.63 5.71
C THR A 65 -1.48 3.78 6.98
N PHE A 66 -2.32 2.74 7.06
CA PHE A 66 -2.34 1.83 8.20
C PHE A 66 -1.02 1.07 8.36
N LEU A 67 -0.44 0.62 7.24
CA LEU A 67 0.83 -0.10 7.20
C LEU A 67 2.04 0.81 7.49
N ALA A 68 2.10 1.99 6.86
CA ALA A 68 3.24 2.89 6.91
C ALA A 68 3.58 3.38 8.34
N ALA A 69 2.59 3.42 9.24
CA ALA A 69 2.81 3.79 10.63
C ALA A 69 3.64 2.75 11.41
N ASN A 70 3.51 1.46 11.07
CA ASN A 70 4.18 0.37 11.78
C ASN A 70 4.18 -0.92 10.92
N PRO A 71 5.15 -1.13 10.01
CA PRO A 71 5.10 -2.20 9.01
C PRO A 71 5.46 -3.57 9.59
N THR A 72 4.58 -4.09 10.45
CA THR A 72 4.75 -5.37 11.16
C THR A 72 3.67 -6.37 10.78
N VAL A 73 3.97 -7.67 10.96
CA VAL A 73 2.98 -8.74 10.78
C VAL A 73 1.74 -8.49 11.65
N GLU A 74 1.94 -7.99 12.88
CA GLU A 74 0.84 -7.69 13.80
C GLU A 74 -0.05 -6.54 13.29
N GLN A 75 0.56 -5.49 12.74
CA GLN A 75 -0.20 -4.42 12.08
C GLN A 75 -1.01 -4.94 10.90
N ALA A 76 -0.45 -5.86 10.09
CA ALA A 76 -1.21 -6.47 9.00
C ALA A 76 -2.39 -7.31 9.51
N ARG A 77 -2.25 -8.03 10.63
CA ARG A 77 -3.36 -8.75 11.28
C ARG A 77 -4.45 -7.82 11.79
N LEU A 78 -4.07 -6.68 12.40
CA LEU A 78 -5.02 -5.65 12.81
C LEU A 78 -5.80 -5.10 11.61
N LEU A 79 -5.12 -4.86 10.49
CA LEU A 79 -5.77 -4.41 9.25
C LEU A 79 -6.76 -5.45 8.71
N GLU A 80 -6.42 -6.74 8.73
CA GLU A 80 -7.37 -7.81 8.39
C GLU A 80 -8.61 -7.78 9.31
N GLY A 81 -8.43 -7.53 10.60
CA GLY A 81 -9.52 -7.34 11.57
C GLY A 81 -10.44 -6.17 11.19
N VAL A 82 -9.87 -5.02 10.84
CA VAL A 82 -10.64 -3.85 10.37
C VAL A 82 -11.49 -4.21 9.14
N TRP A 83 -10.94 -4.96 8.19
CA TRP A 83 -11.70 -5.39 7.00
C TRP A 83 -12.84 -6.37 7.34
N ARG A 84 -12.64 -7.27 8.30
CA ARG A 84 -13.72 -8.16 8.79
C ARG A 84 -14.83 -7.37 9.46
N ASP A 85 -14.49 -6.42 10.32
CA ASP A 85 -15.46 -5.53 10.97
C ASP A 85 -16.29 -4.74 9.95
N VAL A 86 -15.66 -4.26 8.88
CA VAL A 86 -16.36 -3.54 7.79
C VAL A 86 -17.34 -4.47 7.06
N ALA A 87 -16.99 -5.75 6.87
CA ALA A 87 -17.87 -6.72 6.22
C ALA A 87 -19.07 -7.11 7.11
N ASP A 88 -18.87 -7.18 8.42
CA ASP A 88 -19.90 -7.61 9.38
C ASP A 88 -20.87 -6.48 9.79
N ARG A 89 -20.46 -5.22 9.61
CA ARG A 89 -21.34 -4.06 9.88
C ARG A 89 -22.43 -3.94 8.82
N LYS A 90 -23.67 -3.75 9.28
CA LYS A 90 -24.78 -3.39 8.39
C LYS A 90 -24.39 -2.11 7.61
N PRO A 91 -24.63 -2.06 6.29
CA PRO A 91 -24.37 -0.85 5.51
C PRO A 91 -25.08 0.34 6.15
N ILE A 92 -24.42 1.50 6.19
CA ILE A 92 -25.08 2.75 6.59
C ILE A 92 -26.24 2.96 5.62
N ARG A 93 -27.46 2.82 6.11
CA ARG A 93 -28.67 3.17 5.37
C ARG A 93 -29.01 4.61 5.76
N GLY A 94 -29.04 5.49 4.76
CA GLY A 94 -29.67 6.80 4.88
C GLY A 94 -31.19 6.69 4.86
#